data_AF-A0A7T1MP21-F1
#
_entry.id   AF-A0A7T1MP21-F1
#
_cell.length_a   1.000
_cell.length_b   1.000
_cell.length_c   1.000
_cell.angle_alpha   90.00
_cell.angle_beta   90.00
_cell.angle_gamma   90.00
#
_symmetry.space_group_name_H-M   'P 1'
#
loop_
_entity.id
_entity.type
_entity.pdbx_description
1 polymer ?
#
loop_
_entity_poly.entity_id
_entity_poly.type
_entity_poly.pdbx_seq_one_letter_code
_entity_poly.pdbx_strand_id
1 'polypeptide(L)'
;MKTSSASAASKQLTRSDYVSTLPPWRRLLAMLNWRPVYDIEQETERLRISSLESEKRLLENEKRLLESEKRLKQLQESDARIARFEQELFSSSNPPSSTGDSSPT
;
A
#
# COMPACT_ATOMS: atom_id res chain seq x y z
N MET A 1 5.34 12.27 43.43
CA MET A 1 5.68 11.04 42.67
C MET A 1 6.27 11.48 41.33
N LYS A 2 7.57 11.28 41.10
CA LYS A 2 8.25 11.68 39.86
C LYS A 2 8.33 10.45 38.95
N THR A 3 7.62 10.48 37.83
CA THR A 3 7.72 9.49 36.76
C THR A 3 8.93 9.83 35.88
N SER A 4 10.06 9.18 36.13
CA SER A 4 11.21 9.27 35.23
C SER A 4 10.96 8.42 34.00
N SER A 5 10.53 9.08 32.93
CA SER A 5 10.64 8.62 31.55
C SER A 5 12.14 8.43 31.24
N ALA A 6 12.62 7.19 31.33
CA ALA A 6 13.98 6.83 30.94
C ALA A 6 13.93 6.20 29.55
N SER A 7 14.13 7.08 28.57
CA SER A 7 14.77 6.85 27.27
C SER A 7 15.11 5.38 26.96
N ALA A 8 14.43 4.83 25.95
CA ALA A 8 14.80 3.60 25.27
C ALA A 8 16.16 3.81 24.55
N ALA A 9 17.24 3.81 25.32
CA ALA A 9 18.58 3.66 24.79
C ALA A 9 18.66 2.26 24.20
N SER A 10 18.70 2.15 22.86
CA SER A 10 19.01 0.90 22.18
C SER A 10 20.41 0.47 22.62
N LYS A 11 20.48 -0.38 23.63
CA LYS A 11 21.74 -1.01 24.06
C LYS A 11 22.26 -1.74 22.85
N GLN A 12 23.32 -1.22 22.23
CA GLN A 12 24.05 -1.97 21.22
C GLN A 12 24.49 -3.26 21.89
N LEU A 13 23.84 -4.36 21.52
CA LEU A 13 24.07 -5.66 22.12
C LEU A 13 25.55 -5.99 21.90
N THR A 14 26.32 -6.03 22.98
CA THR A 14 27.76 -6.26 22.90
C THR A 14 27.97 -7.67 22.33
N ARG A 15 29.06 -7.88 21.56
CA ARG A 15 29.35 -9.20 20.94
C ARG A 15 29.33 -10.34 21.97
N SER A 16 29.77 -10.07 23.20
CA SER A 16 29.70 -11.00 24.33
C SER A 16 28.27 -11.37 24.74
N ASP A 17 27.37 -10.38 24.78
CA ASP A 17 25.98 -10.57 25.17
C ASP A 17 25.27 -11.45 24.14
N TYR A 18 25.48 -11.20 22.86
CA TYR A 18 24.98 -12.05 21.78
C TYR A 18 25.54 -13.47 21.84
N VAL A 19 26.86 -13.63 21.99
CA VAL A 19 27.47 -14.97 22.05
C VAL A 19 26.94 -15.77 23.24
N SER A 20 26.60 -15.12 24.35
CA SER A 20 26.04 -15.79 25.53
C SER A 20 24.63 -16.37 25.32
N THR A 21 23.84 -15.84 24.38
CA THR A 21 22.50 -16.36 24.07
C THR A 21 22.52 -17.59 23.17
N LEU A 22 23.70 -17.94 22.61
CA LEU A 22 23.85 -19.03 21.67
C LEU A 22 24.05 -20.40 22.37
N PRO A 23 23.59 -21.49 21.72
CA PRO A 23 23.92 -22.86 22.13
C PRO A 23 25.44 -23.09 22.28
N PRO A 24 25.88 -24.00 23.18
CA PRO A 24 27.31 -24.20 23.50
C PRO A 24 28.21 -24.42 22.28
N TRP A 25 27.76 -25.20 21.29
CA TRP A 25 28.53 -25.45 20.06
C TRP A 25 28.74 -24.19 19.21
N ARG A 26 27.76 -23.27 19.19
CA ARG A 26 27.88 -21.97 18.49
C ARG A 26 28.80 -21.00 19.22
N ARG A 27 28.83 -21.05 20.56
CA ARG A 27 29.83 -20.31 21.35
C ARG A 27 31.25 -20.74 21.02
N LEU A 28 31.47 -22.05 20.88
CA LEU A 28 32.76 -22.61 20.44
C LEU A 28 33.13 -22.13 19.04
N LEU A 29 32.19 -22.15 18.08
CA LEU A 29 32.43 -21.60 16.73
C LEU A 29 32.75 -20.09 16.74
N ALA A 30 32.05 -19.31 17.57
CA ALA A 30 32.32 -17.88 17.73
C ALA A 30 33.69 -17.60 18.37
N MET A 31 34.12 -18.42 19.33
CA MET A 31 35.44 -18.35 19.97
C MET A 31 36.57 -18.75 19.01
N LEU A 32 36.33 -19.66 18.07
CA LEU A 32 37.29 -20.09 17.04
C LEU A 32 37.52 -19.03 15.92
N ASN A 33 37.08 -17.78 16.14
CA ASN A 33 37.11 -16.69 15.13
C ASN A 33 36.45 -17.07 13.80
N TRP A 34 35.43 -17.94 13.84
CA TRP A 34 34.60 -18.24 12.68
C TRP A 34 33.65 -17.06 12.41
N ARG A 35 34.22 -15.94 11.93
CA ARG A 35 33.52 -14.74 11.47
C ARG A 35 32.33 -14.98 10.53
N PRO A 36 32.26 -16.04 9.69
CA PRO A 36 31.13 -16.22 8.77
C PRO A 36 29.76 -16.29 9.45
N VAL A 37 29.61 -16.90 10.63
CA VAL A 37 28.27 -17.23 11.15
C VAL A 37 27.52 -15.98 11.63
N TYR A 38 28.20 -15.06 12.32
CA TYR A 38 27.55 -13.84 12.84
C TYR A 38 27.16 -12.87 11.72
N ASP A 39 28.05 -12.68 10.75
CA ASP A 39 27.83 -11.73 9.65
C ASP A 39 26.73 -12.24 8.71
N ILE A 40 26.69 -13.55 8.44
CA ILE A 40 25.62 -14.19 7.65
C ILE A 40 24.28 -14.07 8.39
N GLU A 41 24.24 -14.35 9.69
CA GLU A 41 22.98 -14.26 10.45
C GLU A 41 22.46 -12.82 10.50
N GLN A 42 23.32 -11.83 10.69
CA GLN A 42 22.92 -10.43 10.62
C GLN A 42 22.38 -10.04 9.24
N GLU A 43 23.04 -10.46 8.17
CA GLU A 43 22.60 -10.16 6.81
C GLU A 43 21.25 -10.82 6.52
N THR A 44 21.06 -12.07 6.94
CA THR A 44 19.77 -12.76 6.76
C THR A 44 18.64 -12.07 7.52
N GLU A 45 18.89 -11.59 8.74
CA GLU A 45 17.86 -10.89 9.51
C GLU A 45 17.55 -9.51 8.91
N ARG A 46 18.56 -8.79 8.42
CA ARG A 46 18.37 -7.52 7.68
C ARG A 46 17.53 -7.72 6.43
N LEU A 47 17.85 -8.74 5.62
CA LEU A 47 17.10 -9.09 4.42
C LEU A 47 15.66 -9.47 4.76
N ARG A 48 15.45 -10.23 5.85
CA ARG A 48 14.11 -10.60 6.32
C ARG A 48 13.28 -9.37 6.70
N ILE A 49 13.86 -8.45 7.47
CA ILE A 49 13.18 -7.21 7.88
C ILE A 49 12.85 -6.35 6.65
N SER A 50 13.82 -6.18 5.74
CA SER A 50 13.63 -5.41 4.50
C SER A 50 12.54 -6.03 3.61
N SER A 51 12.50 -7.36 3.49
CA SER A 51 11.47 -8.07 2.74
C SER A 51 10.08 -7.81 3.33
N LEU A 52 9.91 -7.95 4.64
CA LEU A 52 8.63 -7.70 5.31
C LEU A 52 8.18 -6.24 5.17
N GLU A 53 9.11 -5.28 5.20
CA GLU A 53 8.79 -3.88 4.97
C GLU A 53 8.33 -3.63 3.52
N SER A 54 9.02 -4.24 2.54
CA SER A 54 8.64 -4.12 1.14
C SER A 54 7.25 -4.72 0.86
N GLU A 55 6.93 -5.86 1.48
CA GLU A 55 5.62 -6.49 1.37
C GLU A 55 4.52 -5.62 1.98
N LYS A 56 4.76 -5.00 3.13
CA LYS A 56 3.82 -4.04 3.73
C LYS A 56 3.56 -2.86 2.82
N ARG A 57 4.61 -2.30 2.20
CA ARG A 57 4.48 -1.18 1.25
C ARG A 57 3.67 -1.59 0.01
N LEU A 58 3.87 -2.81 -0.49
CA LEU A 58 3.09 -3.35 -1.61
C LEU A 58 1.61 -3.48 -1.24
N LEU A 59 1.29 -4.06 -0.08
CA LEU A 59 -0.09 -4.19 0.40
C LEU A 59 -0.77 -2.83 0.61
N GLU A 60 -0.04 -1.83 1.09
CA GLU A 60 -0.58 -0.48 1.23
C GLU A 60 -0.86 0.16 -0.14
N ASN A 61 0.06 0.01 -1.10
CA ASN A 61 -0.13 0.50 -2.46
C ASN A 61 -1.31 -0.18 -3.16
N GLU A 62 -1.48 -1.49 -2.99
CA GLU A 62 -2.61 -2.24 -3.54
C GLU A 62 -3.94 -1.71 -3.00
N LYS A 63 -4.03 -1.42 -1.70
CA LYS A 63 -5.22 -0.80 -1.10
C LYS A 63 -5.53 0.56 -1.71
N ARG A 64 -4.51 1.42 -1.87
CA ARG A 64 -4.68 2.74 -2.49
C ARG A 64 -5.14 2.63 -3.94
N LEU A 65 -4.61 1.66 -4.68
CA LEU A 65 -4.99 1.38 -6.06
C LEU A 65 -6.46 0.94 -6.15
N LEU A 66 -6.88 0.01 -5.30
CA LEU A 66 -8.26 -0.47 -5.24
C LEU A 66 -9.24 0.64 -4.85
N GLU A 67 -8.83 1.56 -3.95
CA GLU A 67 -9.62 2.75 -3.64
C GLU A 67 -9.73 3.70 -4.83
N SER A 68 -8.64 3.94 -5.54
CA SER A 68 -8.64 4.79 -6.74
C SER A 68 -9.52 4.22 -7.86
N GLU A 69 -9.49 2.89 -8.05
CA GLU A 69 -10.33 2.20 -9.03
C GLU A 69 -11.83 2.32 -8.68
N LYS A 70 -12.19 2.19 -7.39
CA LYS A 70 -13.56 2.44 -6.94
C LYS A 70 -14.02 3.86 -7.24
N ARG A 71 -13.18 4.86 -7.01
CA ARG A 71 -13.49 6.27 -7.31
C ARG A 71 -13.65 6.50 -8.81
N LEU A 72 -12.80 5.90 -9.64
CA LEU A 72 -12.93 5.96 -11.10
C LEU A 72 -14.24 5.34 -11.58
N LYS A 73 -14.62 4.19 -11.02
CA LYS A 73 -15.88 3.53 -11.36
C LYS A 73 -17.09 4.39 -10.99
N GLN A 74 -17.05 5.04 -9.82
CA GLN A 74 -18.10 5.99 -9.41
C GLN A 74 -18.20 7.19 -10.35
N LEU A 75 -17.06 7.77 -10.75
CA LEU A 75 -17.02 8.87 -11.71
C LEU A 75 -17.57 8.46 -13.08
N GLN A 76 -17.16 7.29 -13.57
CA GLN A 76 -17.67 6.76 -14.84
C GLN A 76 -19.18 6.54 -14.78
N GLU A 77 -19.71 6.09 -13.65
CA GLU A 77 -21.15 5.93 -13.45
C GLU A 77 -21.87 7.29 -13.43
N SER A 78 -21.31 8.31 -12.78
CA SER A 78 -21.89 9.66 -12.83
C SER A 78 -21.87 10.25 -14.23
N ASP A 79 -20.77 10.08 -14.97
CA ASP A 79 -20.66 10.55 -16.36
C ASP A 79 -21.68 9.87 -17.26
N ALA A 80 -21.87 8.56 -17.11
CA ALA A 80 -22.90 7.82 -17.84
C ALA A 80 -24.33 8.31 -17.50
N ARG A 81 -24.59 8.69 -16.24
CA ARG A 81 -25.89 9.28 -15.86
C ARG A 81 -26.08 10.66 -16.48
N ILE A 82 -25.04 11.51 -16.47
CA ILE A 82 -25.09 12.84 -17.08
C ILE A 82 -25.35 12.71 -18.58
N ALA A 83 -24.61 11.84 -19.29
CA ALA A 83 -24.81 11.61 -20.71
C ALA A 83 -26.24 11.16 -21.06
N ARG A 84 -26.88 10.34 -20.20
CA ARG A 84 -28.29 9.97 -20.36
C ARG A 84 -29.23 11.16 -20.17
N PHE A 85 -29.02 11.96 -19.11
CA PHE A 85 -29.81 13.17 -18.88
C PHE A 85 -29.68 14.17 -20.04
N GLU A 86 -28.47 14.36 -20.58
CA GLU A 86 -28.25 15.18 -21.76
C GLU A 86 -29.04 14.62 -22.96
N GLN A 87 -28.95 13.32 -23.23
CA GLN A 87 -29.70 12.69 -24.32
C GLN A 87 -31.22 12.87 -24.18
N GLU A 88 -31.77 12.76 -22.97
CA GLU A 88 -33.20 13.01 -22.70
C GLU A 88 -33.59 14.46 -22.97
N LEU A 89 -32.78 15.42 -22.53
CA LEU A 89 -33.01 16.86 -22.78
C LEU A 89 -32.99 17.18 -24.28
N PHE A 90 -32.03 16.63 -25.03
CA PHE A 90 -31.90 16.89 -26.46
C PHE A 90 -32.93 16.10 -27.31
N SER A 91 -33.36 14.91 -26.87
CA SER A 91 -34.37 14.11 -27.59
C SER A 91 -35.81 14.61 -27.36
N SER A 92 -36.08 15.30 -26.24
CA SER A 92 -37.38 15.94 -25.98
C SER A 92 -37.60 17.23 -26.81
N SER A 93 -36.59 17.72 -27.50
CA SER A 93 -36.63 18.97 -28.28
C SER A 93 -36.83 18.72 -29.79
N ASN A 94 -37.62 17.71 -30.17
CA ASN A 94 -38.15 17.68 -31.53
C ASN A 94 -39.35 18.65 -31.60
N PRO A 95 -39.28 19.75 -32.37
CA PRO A 95 -40.47 20.56 -32.62
C PRO A 95 -41.52 19.67 -33.31
N PRO A 96 -42.83 19.84 -33.03
CA PRO A 96 -43.84 19.14 -33.81
C PRO A 96 -43.62 19.48 -35.28
N SER A 97 -43.56 18.44 -36.12
CA SER A 97 -43.49 18.56 -37.58
C SER A 97 -44.47 19.65 -38.01
N SER A 98 -43.94 20.75 -38.54
CA SER A 98 -44.75 21.80 -39.14
C SER A 98 -45.45 21.18 -40.33
N THR A 99 -46.67 20.70 -40.10
CA THR A 99 -47.59 20.31 -41.16
C THR A 99 -47.85 21.58 -41.94
N GLY A 100 -47.14 21.73 -43.05
CA GLY A 100 -47.39 22.76 -44.03
C GLY A 100 -48.81 22.58 -44.53
N ASP A 101 -49.72 23.34 -43.94
CA ASP A 101 -51.06 23.57 -44.47
C ASP A 101 -50.89 24.39 -45.76
N SER A 102 -50.58 23.66 -46.83
CA SER A 102 -50.58 24.18 -48.18
C SER A 102 -52.03 24.25 -48.61
N SER A 103 -52.66 25.40 -48.39
CA SER A 103 -53.95 25.73 -49.02
C SER A 103 -53.85 25.58 -50.53
N PRO A 104 -54.77 24.84 -51.19
CA PRO A 104 -55.04 25.04 -52.59
C PRO A 104 -56.41 25.73 -52.76
N THR A 105 -56.37 26.82 -53.54
CA THR A 105 -57.43 27.46 -54.34
C THR A 105 -58.60 28.13 -53.64
#